data_AF-A0A928T6I2-F1
#
_entry.id   AF-A0A928T6I2-F1
#
_cell.length_a   1.000
_cell.length_b   1.000
_cell.length_c   1.000
_cell.angle_alpha   90.00
_cell.angle_beta   90.00
_cell.angle_gamma   90.00
#
_symmetry.space_group_name_H-M   'P 1'
#
loop_
_entity.id
_entity.type
_entity.pdbx_description
1 polymer ?
#
loop_
_entity_poly.entity_id
_entity_poly.type
_entity_poly.pdbx_seq_one_letter_code
_entity_poly.pdbx_strand_id
1 'polypeptide(L)'
;MISTLPNLQIAALLDPETPVEGVTTLKVHPDLKGLGELAVTSDAGTPARNSADANPSKPAGKSARITPAAPPDLAIAARGGYAGQGGVTMPGPGKVTTGTRGEGYLDIHLNATTRWKDVPEAVWNYTLGGYQVLKKWLSYRESALLGRPLTSDEAQQFTHHVRRIASILALHDKLDAHYRASV
;
A
#
# COMPACT_ATOMS: atom_id res chain seq x y z
N MET A 1 -8.83 20.37 -24.52
CA MET A 1 -9.77 20.60 -23.39
C MET A 1 -10.82 19.51 -23.43
N ILE A 2 -10.58 18.39 -22.75
CA ILE A 2 -11.60 17.34 -22.61
C ILE A 2 -12.23 17.55 -21.25
N SER A 3 -13.40 18.20 -21.26
CA SER A 3 -14.33 18.20 -20.13
C SER A 3 -14.85 16.77 -19.98
N THR A 4 -14.10 15.91 -19.30
CA THR A 4 -14.61 14.60 -18.89
C THR A 4 -15.56 14.86 -17.73
N LEU A 5 -16.85 14.62 -17.97
CA LEU A 5 -17.88 14.66 -16.93
C LEU A 5 -17.39 13.85 -15.71
N PRO A 6 -17.56 14.36 -14.48
CA PRO A 6 -17.05 13.70 -13.27
C PRO A 6 -17.53 12.25 -13.13
N ASN A 7 -18.73 11.94 -13.63
CA ASN A 7 -19.29 10.58 -13.63
C ASN A 7 -18.50 9.59 -14.50
N LEU A 8 -17.89 10.03 -15.61
CA LEU A 8 -17.10 9.16 -16.48
C LEU A 8 -15.76 8.79 -15.80
N GLN A 9 -15.21 9.70 -14.99
CA GLN A 9 -13.98 9.48 -14.24
C GLN A 9 -14.18 8.46 -13.10
N ILE A 10 -15.32 8.50 -12.41
CA ILE A 10 -15.65 7.52 -11.37
C ILE A 10 -15.81 6.12 -11.94
N ALA A 11 -16.51 5.98 -13.09
CA ALA A 11 -16.71 4.69 -13.72
C ALA A 11 -15.37 4.01 -14.06
N ALA A 12 -14.39 4.77 -14.56
CA ALA A 12 -13.04 4.29 -14.82
C ALA A 12 -12.26 3.93 -13.54
N LEU A 13 -12.52 4.64 -12.43
CA LEU A 13 -11.90 4.34 -11.13
C LEU A 13 -12.49 3.11 -10.43
N LEU A 14 -13.77 2.80 -10.68
CA LEU A 14 -14.46 1.62 -10.15
C LEU A 14 -14.12 0.35 -10.92
N ASP A 15 -13.65 0.48 -12.16
CA ASP A 15 -13.14 -0.65 -12.94
C ASP A 15 -11.66 -0.95 -12.56
N PRO A 16 -11.38 -2.08 -11.89
CA PRO A 16 -10.01 -2.44 -11.50
C PRO A 16 -9.12 -2.78 -12.70
N GLU A 17 -9.68 -3.17 -13.84
CA GLU A 17 -8.93 -3.61 -15.01
C GLU A 17 -8.59 -2.46 -15.97
N THR A 18 -9.31 -1.34 -15.90
CA THR A 18 -9.09 -0.18 -16.78
C THR A 18 -8.00 0.75 -16.24
N PRO A 19 -6.84 0.91 -16.91
CA PRO A 19 -5.82 1.86 -16.47
C PRO A 19 -6.37 3.29 -16.47
N VAL A 20 -6.14 4.02 -15.37
CA VAL A 20 -6.60 5.41 -15.21
C VAL A 20 -5.39 6.34 -15.22
N GLU A 21 -5.36 7.26 -16.19
CA GLU A 21 -4.30 8.26 -16.31
C GLU A 21 -4.20 9.11 -15.04
N GLY A 22 -2.99 9.33 -14.53
CA GLY A 22 -2.80 10.08 -13.27
C GLY A 22 -2.93 9.24 -12.01
N VAL A 23 -3.46 8.02 -12.07
CA VAL A 23 -3.77 7.20 -10.88
C VAL A 23 -3.02 5.87 -10.90
N THR A 24 -3.14 5.11 -11.99
CA THR A 24 -2.55 3.76 -12.12
C THR A 24 -1.54 3.66 -13.27
N THR A 25 -1.35 4.72 -14.06
CA THR A 25 -0.33 4.77 -15.11
C THR A 25 1.00 5.32 -14.60
N LEU A 26 2.06 5.23 -15.40
CA LEU A 26 3.42 5.69 -15.08
C LEU A 26 3.48 7.16 -14.60
N LYS A 27 2.61 8.03 -15.12
CA LYS A 27 2.51 9.43 -14.70
C LYS A 27 1.44 9.55 -13.61
N VAL A 28 1.85 9.32 -12.37
CA VAL A 28 0.98 9.42 -11.19
C VAL A 28 0.87 10.89 -10.74
N HIS A 29 -0.33 11.33 -10.37
CA HIS A 29 -0.58 12.66 -9.83
C HIS A 29 0.27 12.89 -8.56
N PRO A 30 0.84 14.10 -8.35
CA PRO A 30 1.72 14.38 -7.20
C PRO A 30 1.12 13.96 -5.86
N ASP A 31 -0.18 14.17 -5.66
CA ASP A 31 -0.89 13.86 -4.41
C ASP A 31 -1.00 12.35 -4.14
N LEU A 32 -0.95 11.52 -5.19
CA LEU A 32 -1.05 10.05 -5.11
C LEU A 32 0.32 9.37 -5.11
N LYS A 33 1.37 10.09 -5.48
CA LYS A 33 2.74 9.59 -5.52
C LYS A 33 3.17 9.15 -4.13
N GLY A 34 3.79 7.98 -4.01
CA GLY A 34 4.24 7.43 -2.72
C GLY A 34 3.18 6.68 -1.91
N LEU A 35 1.88 6.83 -2.21
CA LEU A 35 0.83 6.10 -1.50
C LEU A 35 0.83 4.62 -1.89
N GLY A 36 0.89 3.75 -0.88
CA GLY A 36 0.81 2.31 -1.05
C GLY A 36 1.96 1.73 -1.88
N GLU A 37 3.13 2.38 -1.91
CA GLU A 37 4.33 1.83 -2.57
C GLU A 37 5.00 0.78 -1.69
N LEU A 38 5.60 -0.25 -2.29
CA LEU A 38 6.37 -1.23 -1.53
C LEU A 38 7.64 -0.60 -0.95
N ALA A 39 7.89 -0.89 0.31
CA ALA A 39 9.11 -0.52 1.03
C ALA A 39 9.66 -1.76 1.74
N VAL A 40 10.98 -1.95 1.65
CA VAL A 40 11.71 -3.00 2.35
C VAL A 40 12.49 -2.36 3.50
N THR A 41 12.32 -2.86 4.72
CA THR A 41 13.16 -2.48 5.86
C THR A 41 14.47 -3.25 5.79
N SER A 42 15.60 -2.56 5.71
CA SER A 42 16.95 -3.14 5.65
C SER A 42 17.44 -3.70 6.98
N ASP A 43 16.59 -3.78 8.00
CA ASP A 43 17.00 -3.94 9.38
C ASP A 43 16.92 -5.43 9.78
N ALA A 44 17.69 -6.26 9.07
CA ALA A 44 18.21 -7.47 9.68
C ALA A 44 19.22 -7.01 10.74
N GLY A 45 18.84 -7.13 12.02
CA GLY A 45 19.61 -6.64 13.15
C GLY A 45 21.11 -6.97 13.02
N THR A 46 21.93 -5.92 12.99
CA THR A 46 23.35 -6.08 13.29
C THR A 46 23.45 -6.24 14.81
N PRO A 47 23.90 -7.38 15.36
CA PRO A 47 24.19 -7.44 16.78
C PRO A 47 25.30 -6.43 17.06
N ALA A 48 25.08 -5.55 18.04
CA ALA A 48 26.03 -4.55 18.48
C ALA A 48 27.36 -5.24 18.81
N ARG A 49 28.36 -5.08 17.94
CA ARG A 49 29.73 -5.42 18.27
C ARG A 49 30.22 -4.32 19.20
N ASN A 50 30.29 -4.62 20.49
CA ASN A 50 31.02 -3.82 21.45
C ASN A 50 32.48 -3.78 20.98
N SER A 51 32.89 -2.69 20.35
CA SER A 51 34.29 -2.44 19.99
C SER A 51 34.82 -1.33 20.87
N ALA A 52 35.21 -1.71 22.09
CA ALA A 52 36.25 -1.00 22.83
C ALA A 52 37.56 -1.21 22.07
N ASP A 53 37.87 -0.31 21.14
CA ASP A 53 39.23 0.04 20.72
C ASP A 53 39.11 1.13 19.64
N ALA A 54 39.08 2.38 20.12
CA ALA A 54 39.12 3.55 19.25
C ALA A 54 40.58 3.91 18.98
N ASN A 55 41.02 3.76 17.74
CA ASN A 55 42.19 4.47 17.23
C ASN A 55 41.73 5.51 16.18
N PRO A 56 41.93 6.83 16.39
CA PRO A 56 41.34 7.86 15.54
C PRO A 56 42.35 8.35 14.52
N SER A 57 42.34 7.85 13.27
CA SER A 57 43.03 8.50 12.14
C SER A 57 42.60 7.94 10.76
N LYS A 58 41.43 8.35 10.25
CA LYS A 58 41.20 8.54 8.80
C LYS A 58 39.86 9.27 8.55
N PRO A 59 39.81 10.35 7.75
CA PRO A 59 38.52 10.92 7.34
C PRO A 59 37.88 9.98 6.31
N ALA A 60 36.78 9.34 6.71
CA ALA A 60 35.95 8.54 5.82
C ALA A 60 35.08 9.46 4.96
N GLY A 61 35.44 9.61 3.68
CA GLY A 61 34.50 10.08 2.66
C GLY A 61 33.36 9.06 2.53
N LYS A 62 32.20 9.34 3.13
CA LYS A 62 30.97 8.59 2.89
C LYS A 62 30.37 9.00 1.54
N SER A 63 30.95 8.50 0.45
CA SER A 63 30.16 8.27 -0.76
C SER A 63 29.28 7.06 -0.46
N ALA A 64 28.03 7.34 -0.06
CA ALA A 64 27.01 6.34 0.14
C ALA A 64 26.77 5.61 -1.19
N ARG A 65 27.44 4.47 -1.37
CA ARG A 65 27.16 3.54 -2.44
C ARG A 65 25.74 3.03 -2.23
N ILE A 66 24.82 3.48 -3.08
CA ILE A 66 23.45 2.94 -3.15
C ILE A 66 23.61 1.46 -3.44
N THR A 67 23.44 0.64 -2.41
CA THR A 67 23.42 -0.81 -2.53
C THR A 67 22.02 -1.15 -3.04
N PRO A 68 21.85 -2.01 -4.06
CA PRO A 68 20.52 -2.39 -4.50
C PRO A 68 19.79 -2.98 -3.29
N ALA A 69 18.66 -2.37 -2.92
CA ALA A 69 17.79 -2.87 -1.88
C ALA A 69 17.48 -4.35 -2.17
N ALA A 70 17.56 -5.20 -1.15
CA ALA A 70 17.20 -6.61 -1.29
C ALA A 70 15.81 -6.73 -1.95
N PRO A 71 15.59 -7.73 -2.83
CA PRO A 71 14.30 -7.90 -3.48
C PRO A 71 13.22 -8.02 -2.40
N PRO A 72 12.05 -7.37 -2.58
CA PRO A 72 10.99 -7.42 -1.59
C PRO A 72 10.51 -8.85 -1.41
N ASP A 73 10.44 -9.30 -0.16
CA ASP A 73 9.74 -10.55 0.17
C ASP A 73 8.23 -10.28 0.06
N LEU A 74 7.60 -10.91 -0.92
CA LEU A 74 6.18 -10.75 -1.25
C LEU A 74 5.29 -11.83 -0.62
N ALA A 75 5.83 -12.65 0.29
CA ALA A 75 5.02 -13.56 1.08
C ALA A 75 4.16 -12.78 2.09
N ILE A 76 2.84 -12.95 2.01
CA ILE A 76 1.93 -12.41 3.02
C ILE A 76 1.93 -13.38 4.20
N ALA A 77 2.65 -12.99 5.25
CA ALA A 77 2.84 -13.77 6.47
C ALA A 77 2.42 -13.01 7.75
N ALA A 78 2.02 -11.74 7.64
CA ALA A 78 1.65 -10.89 8.77
C ALA A 78 0.26 -11.17 9.39
N ARG A 79 -0.25 -12.41 9.28
CA ARG A 79 -1.48 -12.90 9.93
C ARG A 79 -2.72 -12.05 9.61
N GLY A 80 -3.08 -12.04 8.33
CA GLY A 80 -4.29 -11.44 7.75
C GLY A 80 -5.44 -12.43 7.53
N GLY A 81 -5.37 -13.66 8.06
CA GLY A 81 -6.49 -14.58 8.10
C GLY A 81 -6.20 -15.93 8.77
N TYR A 82 -7.27 -16.59 9.18
CA TYR A 82 -7.26 -17.98 9.60
C TYR A 82 -8.35 -18.72 8.83
N ALA A 83 -8.08 -19.96 8.45
CA ALA A 83 -9.10 -20.83 7.91
C ALA A 83 -10.15 -21.09 9.01
N GLY A 84 -11.36 -20.57 8.84
CA GLY A 84 -12.52 -20.97 9.63
C GLY A 84 -13.01 -22.35 9.20
N GLN A 85 -13.85 -22.99 10.02
CA GLN A 85 -14.52 -24.24 9.63
C GLN A 85 -15.31 -24.04 8.32
N GLY A 86 -15.18 -25.00 7.39
CA GLY A 86 -15.95 -25.01 6.13
C GLY A 86 -15.32 -24.24 4.96
N GLY A 87 -14.03 -23.89 5.01
CA GLY A 87 -13.36 -23.21 3.88
C GLY A 87 -13.59 -21.70 3.83
N VAL A 88 -14.15 -21.11 4.89
CA VAL A 88 -14.34 -19.67 5.02
C VAL A 88 -13.05 -19.04 5.55
N THR A 89 -12.38 -18.23 4.72
CA THR A 89 -11.25 -17.40 5.16
C THR A 89 -11.77 -16.16 5.89
N MET A 90 -11.41 -16.03 7.17
CA MET A 90 -11.70 -14.82 7.95
C MET A 90 -10.53 -13.84 7.85
N PRO A 91 -10.74 -12.55 7.56
CA PRO A 91 -9.66 -11.57 7.58
C PRO A 91 -9.16 -11.36 9.02
N GLY A 92 -7.88 -11.64 9.23
CA GLY A 92 -7.13 -11.29 10.43
C GLY A 92 -6.85 -9.78 10.48
N PRO A 93 -6.41 -9.26 11.65
CA PRO A 93 -6.19 -7.83 11.83
C PRO A 93 -5.08 -7.26 10.92
N GLY A 94 -4.17 -8.12 10.44
CA GLY A 94 -2.95 -7.71 9.77
C GLY A 94 -2.01 -6.98 10.72
N LYS A 95 -0.80 -6.65 10.25
CA LYS A 95 0.13 -5.79 11.00
C LYS A 95 0.16 -4.42 10.33
N VAL A 96 -0.27 -3.42 11.08
CA VAL A 96 -0.30 -2.02 10.65
C VAL A 96 0.51 -1.17 11.63
N THR A 97 1.29 -0.23 11.12
CA THR A 97 1.98 0.78 11.93
C THR A 97 1.71 2.17 11.38
N THR A 98 2.01 3.22 12.13
CA THR A 98 1.95 4.61 11.62
C THR A 98 2.88 4.77 10.41
N GLY A 99 2.38 5.43 9.38
CA GLY A 99 3.09 5.69 8.14
C GLY A 99 4.18 6.74 8.30
N THR A 100 5.07 6.82 7.31
CA THR A 100 6.17 7.78 7.29
C THR A 100 5.70 9.24 7.10
N ARG A 101 4.48 9.42 6.60
CA ARG A 101 3.80 10.73 6.48
C ARG A 101 3.17 11.24 7.79
N GLY A 102 3.19 10.44 8.86
CA GLY A 102 2.60 10.82 10.14
C GLY A 102 1.14 10.40 10.30
N GLU A 103 0.41 11.15 11.13
CA GLU A 103 -0.97 10.84 11.52
C GLU A 103 -1.91 10.73 10.30
N GLY A 104 -2.85 9.78 10.34
CA GLY A 104 -3.77 9.50 9.23
C GLY A 104 -3.19 8.66 8.09
N TYR A 105 -1.91 8.25 8.18
CA TYR A 105 -1.27 7.34 7.24
C TYR A 105 -0.79 6.07 7.93
N LEU A 106 -0.89 4.95 7.22
CA LEU A 106 -0.66 3.61 7.72
C LEU A 106 0.35 2.86 6.85
N ASP A 107 1.29 2.17 7.47
CA ASP A 107 2.13 1.19 6.79
C ASP A 107 1.52 -0.20 6.98
N ILE A 108 1.19 -0.88 5.89
CA ILE A 108 0.58 -2.21 5.86
C ILE A 108 1.67 -3.25 5.63
N HIS A 109 1.99 -4.04 6.65
CA HIS A 109 3.09 -5.01 6.59
C HIS A 109 2.63 -6.31 5.94
N LEU A 110 3.34 -6.76 4.90
CA LEU A 110 3.16 -8.09 4.32
C LEU A 110 3.81 -9.15 5.22
N ASN A 111 4.99 -8.83 5.73
CA ASN A 111 5.80 -9.66 6.62
C ASN A 111 6.73 -8.74 7.46
N ALA A 112 7.78 -9.30 8.06
CA ALA A 112 8.70 -8.52 8.89
C ALA A 112 9.59 -7.55 8.11
N THR A 113 9.80 -7.78 6.80
CA THR A 113 10.77 -7.05 5.98
C THR A 113 10.11 -6.16 4.93
N THR A 114 8.90 -6.50 4.47
CA THR A 114 8.21 -5.80 3.38
C THR A 114 6.87 -5.24 3.85
N ARG A 115 6.60 -3.98 3.48
CA ARG A 115 5.35 -3.27 3.75
C ARG A 115 4.94 -2.39 2.58
N TRP A 116 3.64 -2.14 2.43
CA TRP A 116 3.14 -1.00 1.67
C TRP A 116 3.13 0.23 2.58
N LYS A 117 3.82 1.29 2.18
CA LYS A 117 3.93 2.50 3.00
C LYS A 117 2.84 3.53 2.72
N ASP A 118 2.58 4.37 3.71
CA ASP A 118 1.78 5.60 3.59
C ASP A 118 0.39 5.39 2.96
N VAL A 119 -0.31 4.32 3.32
CA VAL A 119 -1.71 4.10 2.93
C VAL A 119 -2.59 5.02 3.79
N PRO A 120 -3.40 5.93 3.22
CA PRO A 120 -4.29 6.78 4.03
C PRO A 120 -5.27 5.93 4.85
N GLU A 121 -5.53 6.31 6.10
CA GLU A 121 -6.43 5.56 6.99
C GLU A 121 -7.86 5.47 6.43
N ALA A 122 -8.36 6.55 5.84
CA ALA A 122 -9.66 6.56 5.16
C ALA A 122 -9.73 5.55 4.00
N VAL A 123 -8.62 5.34 3.29
CA VAL A 123 -8.50 4.36 2.21
C VAL A 123 -8.47 2.93 2.77
N TRP A 124 -7.72 2.71 3.84
CA TRP A 124 -7.66 1.41 4.52
C TRP A 124 -9.00 0.99 5.12
N ASN A 125 -9.75 1.96 5.64
CA ASN A 125 -11.06 1.76 6.24
C ASN A 125 -12.22 1.81 5.23
N TYR A 126 -11.95 2.09 3.95
CA TYR A 126 -12.98 2.18 2.92
C TYR A 126 -13.78 0.89 2.78
N THR A 127 -15.11 1.00 2.90
CA THR A 127 -16.04 -0.11 2.79
C THR A 127 -16.89 -0.03 1.55
N LEU A 128 -17.09 -1.18 0.88
CA LEU A 128 -18.06 -1.34 -0.20
C LEU A 128 -18.90 -2.60 0.08
N GLY A 129 -20.23 -2.45 0.12
CA GLY A 129 -21.14 -3.56 0.40
C GLY A 129 -20.93 -4.20 1.79
N GLY A 130 -20.54 -3.40 2.79
CA GLY A 130 -20.30 -3.86 4.17
C GLY A 130 -18.92 -4.48 4.43
N TYR A 131 -18.05 -4.57 3.41
CA TYR A 131 -16.70 -5.14 3.56
C TYR A 131 -15.62 -4.09 3.35
N GLN A 132 -14.56 -4.15 4.14
CA GLN A 132 -13.34 -3.36 3.91
C GLN A 132 -12.59 -3.92 2.70
N VAL A 133 -12.55 -3.14 1.62
CA VAL A 133 -12.16 -3.62 0.28
C VAL A 133 -10.73 -4.16 0.28
N LEU A 134 -9.78 -3.38 0.81
CA LEU A 134 -8.35 -3.76 0.82
C LEU A 134 -8.07 -4.96 1.72
N LYS A 135 -8.71 -5.03 2.89
CA LYS A 135 -8.56 -6.17 3.81
C LYS A 135 -9.09 -7.46 3.20
N LYS A 136 -10.25 -7.38 2.54
CA LYS A 136 -10.83 -8.53 1.84
C LYS A 136 -9.93 -9.00 0.70
N TRP A 137 -9.40 -8.06 -0.11
CA TRP A 137 -8.46 -8.40 -1.18
C TRP A 137 -7.21 -9.12 -0.68
N LEU A 138 -6.66 -8.69 0.46
CA LEU A 138 -5.49 -9.33 1.10
C LEU A 138 -5.81 -10.71 1.69
N SER A 139 -6.99 -10.89 2.29
CA SER A 139 -7.35 -12.14 2.96
C SER A 139 -7.29 -13.37 2.03
N TYR A 140 -7.68 -13.22 0.77
CA TYR A 140 -7.62 -14.31 -0.22
C TYR A 140 -6.21 -14.60 -0.73
N ARG A 141 -5.23 -13.75 -0.42
CA ARG A 141 -3.87 -13.79 -0.96
C ARG A 141 -2.82 -14.09 0.11
N GLU A 142 -3.24 -14.47 1.30
CA GLU A 142 -2.30 -15.01 2.29
C GLU A 142 -1.54 -16.19 1.71
N SER A 143 -0.22 -16.23 1.93
CA SER A 143 0.61 -17.28 1.31
C SER A 143 0.21 -18.69 1.76
N ALA A 144 -0.33 -18.83 2.98
CA ALA A 144 -0.88 -20.10 3.47
C ALA A 144 -2.13 -20.58 2.72
N LEU A 145 -2.94 -19.65 2.18
CA LEU A 145 -4.14 -19.95 1.41
C LEU A 145 -3.85 -20.05 -0.09
N LEU A 146 -3.01 -19.14 -0.60
CA LEU A 146 -2.64 -19.05 -2.01
C LEU A 146 -1.61 -20.13 -2.40
N GLY A 147 -0.89 -20.70 -1.43
CA GLY A 147 0.17 -21.68 -1.64
C GLY A 147 1.46 -21.10 -2.25
N ARG A 148 1.53 -19.77 -2.43
CA ARG A 148 2.68 -19.06 -3.00
C ARG A 148 2.77 -17.61 -2.48
N PRO A 149 3.93 -16.94 -2.63
CA PRO A 149 4.04 -15.49 -2.50
C PRO A 149 3.21 -14.74 -3.56
N LEU A 150 2.94 -13.45 -3.32
CA LEU A 150 2.39 -12.58 -4.37
C LEU A 150 3.39 -12.43 -5.52
N THR A 151 2.87 -12.23 -6.73
CA THR A 151 3.67 -11.75 -7.86
C THR A 151 3.90 -10.24 -7.72
N SER A 152 4.92 -9.72 -8.42
CA SER A 152 5.16 -8.27 -8.49
C SER A 152 3.95 -7.52 -9.05
N ASP A 153 3.25 -8.10 -10.03
CA ASP A 153 2.04 -7.52 -10.63
C ASP A 153 0.90 -7.45 -9.62
N GLU A 154 0.67 -8.51 -8.83
CA GLU A 154 -0.34 -8.51 -7.77
C GLU A 154 -0.01 -7.46 -6.70
N ALA A 155 1.27 -7.32 -6.35
CA ALA A 155 1.68 -6.33 -5.38
C ALA A 155 1.51 -4.89 -5.90
N GLN A 156 1.70 -4.67 -7.21
CA GLN A 156 1.41 -3.40 -7.88
C GLN A 156 -0.10 -3.14 -7.98
N GLN A 157 -0.92 -4.17 -8.19
CA GLN A 157 -2.38 -4.03 -8.18
C GLN A 157 -2.89 -3.51 -6.83
N PHE A 158 -2.30 -3.95 -5.71
CA PHE A 158 -2.64 -3.40 -4.40
C PHE A 158 -2.38 -1.88 -4.33
N THR A 159 -1.21 -1.43 -4.81
CA THR A 159 -0.88 0.00 -4.92
C THR A 159 -1.90 0.75 -5.79
N HIS A 160 -2.32 0.16 -6.91
CA HIS A 160 -3.34 0.75 -7.78
C HIS A 160 -4.70 0.86 -7.07
N HIS A 161 -5.11 -0.15 -6.30
CA HIS A 161 -6.34 -0.09 -5.50
C HIS A 161 -6.30 1.02 -4.44
N VAL A 162 -5.18 1.18 -3.73
CA VAL A 162 -4.99 2.28 -2.77
C VAL A 162 -5.17 3.64 -3.45
N ARG A 163 -4.50 3.85 -4.59
CA ARG A 163 -4.58 5.13 -5.32
C ARG A 163 -5.95 5.40 -5.92
N ARG A 164 -6.62 4.36 -6.43
CA ARG A 164 -8.00 4.46 -6.94
C ARG A 164 -8.96 4.87 -5.83
N ILE A 165 -8.94 4.19 -4.68
CA ILE A 165 -9.81 4.52 -3.54
C ILE A 165 -9.50 5.94 -3.04
N ALA A 166 -8.22 6.32 -2.92
CA ALA A 166 -7.84 7.69 -2.55
C ALA A 166 -8.42 8.72 -3.53
N SER A 167 -8.40 8.42 -4.82
CA SER A 167 -8.94 9.30 -5.87
C SER A 167 -10.47 9.38 -5.79
N ILE A 168 -11.16 8.26 -5.55
CA ILE A 168 -12.62 8.22 -5.34
C ILE A 168 -13.01 9.09 -4.15
N LEU A 169 -12.31 8.95 -3.03
CA LEU A 169 -12.56 9.75 -1.83
C LEU A 169 -12.34 11.25 -2.08
N ALA A 170 -11.27 11.62 -2.81
CA ALA A 170 -11.02 13.02 -3.17
C ALA A 170 -12.05 13.59 -4.17
N LEU A 171 -12.68 12.75 -4.99
CA LEU A 171 -13.76 13.15 -5.89
C LEU A 171 -15.11 13.28 -5.17
N HIS A 172 -15.29 12.61 -4.03
CA HIS A 172 -16.54 12.64 -3.26
C HIS A 172 -16.97 14.06 -2.90
N ASP A 173 -16.05 14.88 -2.38
CA ASP A 173 -16.34 16.28 -2.03
C ASP A 173 -16.83 17.10 -3.24
N LYS A 174 -16.25 16.86 -4.42
CA LYS A 174 -16.65 17.53 -5.66
C LYS A 174 -18.04 17.07 -6.11
N LEU A 175 -18.33 15.77 -5.99
CA LEU A 175 -19.61 15.19 -6.35
C LEU A 175 -20.73 15.66 -5.41
N ASP A 176 -20.47 15.71 -4.11
CA ASP A 176 -21.42 16.23 -3.12
C ASP A 176 -21.72 17.71 -3.34
N ALA A 177 -20.72 18.50 -3.75
CA ALA A 177 -20.92 19.88 -4.15
C ALA A 177 -21.82 19.99 -5.40
N HIS A 178 -21.58 19.16 -6.43
CA HIS A 178 -22.42 19.11 -7.63
C HIS A 178 -23.86 18.65 -7.33
N TYR A 179 -24.03 17.64 -6.49
CA TYR A 179 -25.35 17.16 -6.08
C TYR A 179 -26.12 18.25 -5.33
N ARG A 180 -25.48 18.92 -4.36
CA ARG A 180 -26.08 20.05 -3.63
C ARG A 180 -26.46 21.23 -4.54
N ALA A 181 -25.73 21.45 -5.63
CA ALA A 181 -26.01 22.50 -6.61
C ALA A 181 -27.06 22.11 -7.66
N SER A 182 -27.49 20.84 -7.69
CA SER A 182 -28.49 20.32 -8.66
C SER A 182 -29.90 20.23 -8.07
N VAL A 183 -30.10 20.73 -6.85
CA VAL A 183 -31.40 20.87 -6.15
C VAL A 183 -31.72 22.35 -6.02
#